data_AF-H6SN10-F1
#
_entry.id   AF-H6SN10-F1
#
_cell.length_a   1.000
_cell.length_b   1.000
_cell.length_c   1.000
_cell.angle_alpha   90.00
_cell.angle_beta   90.00
_cell.angle_gamma   90.00
#
_symmetry.space_group_name_H-M   'P 1'
#
loop_
_entity.id
_entity.type
_entity.pdbx_description
1 polymer ?
#
loop_
_entity_poly.entity_id
_entity_poly.type
_entity_poly.pdbx_seq_one_letter_code
_entity_poly.pdbx_strand_id
1 'polypeptide(L)' 'MERVAIDVPEGFSSFVEPALVRLGYLYPSLKIFRDENSLVLEAPEGLETCAAEVRYQLYRERIYQETLPIRCCLYEGLVR' A
#
# COMPACT_ATOMS: atom_id res chain seq x y z
N MET A 1 -12.63 16.99 -8.78
CA MET A 1 -11.77 15.94 -8.19
C MET A 1 -11.87 16.11 -6.70
N GLU A 2 -12.27 15.05 -6.00
CA GLU A 2 -12.34 15.07 -4.54
C GLU A 2 -10.96 14.73 -3.96
N ARG A 3 -10.70 15.19 -2.73
CA ARG A 3 -9.40 15.02 -2.06
C ARG A 3 -9.59 14.60 -0.61
N VAL A 4 -8.83 13.61 -0.16
CA VAL A 4 -8.84 13.14 1.23
C VAL A 4 -7.41 12.81 1.66
N ALA A 5 -7.09 13.17 2.90
CA ALA A 5 -5.87 12.73 3.55
C ALA A 5 -6.18 11.47 4.36
N ILE A 6 -5.32 10.46 4.26
CA ILE A 6 -5.33 9.30 5.14
C ILE A 6 -4.02 9.24 5.90
N ASP A 7 -4.08 8.96 7.19
CA ASP A 7 -2.89 8.78 7.99
C ASP A 7 -2.16 7.49 7.61
N VAL A 8 -0.83 7.56 7.58
CA VAL A 8 0.05 6.40 7.51
C VAL A 8 0.35 5.98 8.94
N PRO A 9 -0.12 4.81 9.40
CA PRO A 9 0.13 4.39 10.78
C PRO A 9 1.63 4.23 11.04
N GLU A 10 2.02 4.38 12.31
CA GLU A 10 3.41 4.17 12.73
C GLU A 10 3.91 2.77 12.31
N GLY A 11 5.15 2.71 11.82
CA GLY A 11 5.75 1.48 11.30
C GLY A 11 5.34 1.10 9.88
N PHE A 12 4.46 1.86 9.20
CA PHE A 12 4.09 1.57 7.81
C PHE A 12 4.91 2.31 6.75
N SER A 13 5.76 3.25 7.16
CA SER A 13 6.52 4.12 6.25
C SER A 13 7.34 3.35 5.21
N SER A 14 7.93 2.20 5.58
CA SER A 14 8.70 1.34 4.68
C SER A 14 7.85 0.60 3.64
N PHE A 15 6.54 0.51 3.85
CA PHE A 15 5.61 -0.21 2.97
C PHE A 15 4.86 0.73 2.01
N VAL A 16 5.01 2.05 2.18
CA VAL A 16 4.32 3.05 1.37
C VAL A 16 4.73 2.94 -0.10
N GLU A 17 6.02 3.09 -0.41
CA GLU A 17 6.47 3.15 -1.81
C GLU A 17 6.10 1.89 -2.62
N PRO A 18 6.32 0.66 -2.13
CA PRO A 18 5.91 -0.54 -2.87
C PRO A 18 4.39 -0.61 -3.06
N ALA A 19 3.60 -0.22 -2.06
CA ALA A 19 2.14 -0.18 -2.17
C ALA A 19 1.69 0.83 -3.23
N LEU A 20 2.32 2.02 -3.29
CA LEU A 20 2.01 3.06 -4.29
C LEU A 20 2.29 2.59 -5.71
N VAL A 21 3.39 1.86 -5.94
CA VAL A 21 3.71 1.28 -7.26
C VAL A 21 2.58 0.34 -7.71
N ARG A 22 2.11 -0.54 -6.81
CA ARG A 22 1.01 -1.47 -7.12
C ARG A 22 -0.31 -0.74 -7.34
N LEU A 23 -0.61 0.27 -6.54
CA LEU A 23 -1.82 1.09 -6.66
C LEU A 23 -1.85 1.86 -7.97
N GLY A 24 -0.73 2.42 -8.42
CA GLY A 24 -0.64 3.12 -9.70
C GLY A 24 -0.94 2.24 -10.91
N TYR A 25 -0.61 0.94 -10.83
CA TYR A 25 -0.99 -0.04 -11.85
C TYR A 25 -2.49 -0.39 -11.80
N LEU A 26 -3.06 -0.59 -10.61
CA LEU A 26 -4.46 -1.01 -10.45
C LEU A 26 -5.46 0.14 -10.64
N TYR A 27 -5.07 1.36 -10.28
CA TYR A 27 -5.91 2.57 -10.29
C TYR A 27 -5.19 3.73 -10.98
N PRO A 28 -5.01 3.71 -12.31
CA PRO A 28 -4.23 4.74 -13.02
C PRO A 28 -4.78 6.17 -12.89
N SER A 29 -6.09 6.30 -12.61
CA SER A 29 -6.76 7.58 -12.41
C SER A 29 -6.65 8.13 -10.98
N LEU A 30 -6.18 7.31 -10.03
CA LEU A 30 -5.97 7.71 -8.64
C LEU A 30 -4.60 8.37 -8.52
N LYS A 31 -4.59 9.65 -8.15
CA LYS A 31 -3.35 10.35 -7.81
C LYS A 31 -3.12 10.25 -6.31
N ILE A 32 -1.89 9.93 -5.93
CA ILE A 32 -1.49 9.78 -4.54
C ILE A 32 -0.27 10.64 -4.30
N PHE A 33 -0.32 11.49 -3.28
CA PHE A 33 0.78 12.34 -2.87
C PHE A 33 1.16 11.98 -1.44
N ARG A 34 2.46 11.81 -1.18
CA ARG A 34 2.97 11.55 0.16
C ARG A 34 3.23 12.87 0.87
N ASP A 35 2.70 13.00 2.09
CA ASP A 35 2.93 14.16 2.96
C ASP A 35 3.29 13.65 4.35
N GLU A 36 4.57 13.73 4.72
CA GLU A 36 5.18 13.21 5.97
C GLU A 36 4.57 11.89 6.48
N ASN A 37 3.51 11.97 7.29
CA ASN A 37 2.81 10.87 7.96
C ASN A 37 1.43 10.56 7.36
N SER A 38 1.14 11.04 6.16
CA SER A 38 -0.14 10.89 5.49
C SER A 38 0.01 10.68 3.99
N LEU A 39 -1.04 10.14 3.38
CA LEU A 39 -1.20 10.06 1.93
C LEU A 39 -2.41 10.89 1.54
N VAL A 40 -2.22 11.81 0.61
CA VAL A 40 -3.29 12.60 0.04
C VAL A 40 -3.73 11.97 -1.27
N LEU A 41 -5.00 11.60 -1.32
CA LEU A 41 -5.62 10.91 -2.44
C LEU A 41 -6.46 11.90 -3.24
N GLU A 42 -6.34 11.86 -4.56
CA GLU A 42 -7.20 12.59 -5.48
C GLU A 42 -7.77 11.64 -6.52
N ALA A 43 -9.11 11.61 -6.62
CA ALA A 43 -9.82 10.77 -7.59
C ALA A 43 -11.00 11.53 -8.22
N PRO A 44 -11.46 11.11 -9.41
CA PRO A 44 -12.67 11.65 -10.03
C PRO A 44 -13.93 11.38 -9.20
N GLU A 45 -14.04 10.18 -8.63
CA GLU A 45 -15.19 9.67 -7.85
C GLU A 45 -14.73 8.52 -6.93
N GLY A 46 -15.57 8.14 -5.96
CA GLY A 46 -15.35 6.93 -5.14
C GLY A 46 -14.20 7.04 -4.14
N LEU A 47 -13.96 8.25 -3.62
CA LEU A 47 -12.79 8.55 -2.80
C LEU A 47 -12.69 7.71 -1.51
N GLU A 48 -13.81 7.39 -0.87
CA GLU A 48 -13.85 6.46 0.27
C GLU A 48 -13.38 5.05 -0.09
N THR A 49 -13.82 4.54 -1.25
CA THR A 49 -13.38 3.24 -1.77
C THR A 49 -11.88 3.26 -2.08
N CYS A 50 -11.38 4.33 -2.71
CA CYS A 50 -9.95 4.51 -2.94
C CYS A 50 -9.18 4.56 -1.61
N ALA A 51 -9.66 5.28 -0.61
CA ALA A 51 -9.04 5.35 0.71
C ALA A 51 -9.00 3.98 1.42
N ALA A 52 -10.07 3.20 1.31
CA ALA A 52 -10.11 1.83 1.83
C ALA A 52 -9.09 0.94 1.13
N GLU A 53 -8.99 1.04 -0.20
CA GLU A 53 -8.06 0.25 -0.99
C GLU A 53 -6.59 0.60 -0.69
N VAL A 54 -6.26 1.89 -0.53
CA VAL A 54 -4.90 2.30 -0.17
C VAL A 54 -4.50 1.72 1.19
N ARG A 55 -5.38 1.80 2.20
CA ARG A 55 -5.13 1.17 3.51
C ARG A 55 -4.94 -0.34 3.39
N TYR A 56 -5.76 -0.99 2.56
CA TYR A 56 -5.68 -2.42 2.34
C TYR A 56 -4.37 -2.84 1.67
N GLN A 57 -3.90 -2.11 0.65
CA GLN A 57 -2.63 -2.41 -0.01
C GLN A 57 -1.43 -2.16 0.92
N LEU A 58 -1.44 -1.10 1.71
CA LEU A 58 -0.41 -0.86 2.75
C LEU A 58 -0.34 -2.01 3.75
N TYR A 59 -1.49 -2.49 4.21
CA TYR A 59 -1.57 -3.63 5.12
C TYR A 59 -1.07 -4.93 4.51
N ARG A 60 -1.42 -5.20 3.25
CA ARG A 60 -0.92 -6.39 2.56
C ARG A 60 0.58 -6.35 2.29
N GLU A 61 1.12 -5.19 1.96
CA GLU A 61 2.56 -5.03 1.76
C GLU A 61 3.32 -5.32 3.06
N ARG A 62 2.83 -4.81 4.20
CA ARG A 62 3.38 -5.13 5.52
C ARG A 62 3.39 -6.65 5.77
N ILE A 63 2.25 -7.33 5.62
CA ILE A 63 2.16 -8.78 5.81
C ILE A 63 3.12 -9.51 4.87
N TYR A 64 3.20 -9.08 3.62
CA TYR A 64 4.11 -9.70 2.65
C TYR A 64 5.56 -9.62 3.11
N GLN A 65 6.02 -8.42 3.48
CA GLN A 65 7.39 -8.20 3.96
C GLN A 65 7.67 -8.94 5.27
N GLU A 66 6.76 -8.88 6.24
CA GLU A 66 6.90 -9.57 7.54
C GLU A 66 6.91 -11.11 7.38
N THR A 67 6.20 -11.64 6.39
CA THR A 67 6.15 -13.09 6.12
C THR A 67 7.16 -13.56 5.07
N LEU A 68 7.92 -12.67 4.44
CA LEU A 68 8.89 -13.03 3.41
C LEU A 68 9.99 -13.99 3.93
N PRO A 69 10.58 -13.78 5.12
CA PRO A 69 11.63 -14.67 5.62
C PRO A 69 11.16 -16.13 5.77
N ILE A 70 9.98 -16.35 6.36
CA ILE A 70 9.45 -17.70 6.54
C ILE A 70 9.09 -18.34 5.20
N ARG A 71 8.57 -17.57 4.23
CA ARG A 71 8.31 -18.06 2.87
C ARG A 71 9.59 -18.53 2.19
N CYS A 72 10.66 -17.74 2.27
CA CYS A 72 11.97 -18.12 1.73
C CYS A 72 12.50 -19.42 2.38
N CYS A 73 12.47 -19.52 3.70
CA CYS A 73 12.89 -20.73 4.42
C CYS A 73 12.10 -21.98 3.99
N LEU A 74 10.78 -21.85 3.82
CA LEU A 74 9.93 -22.95 3.36
C LEU A 74 10.25 -23.37 1.93
N TYR A 75 10.47 -22.42 1.02
CA TYR A 75 10.84 -22.73 -0.36
C TYR A 75 12.22 -23.39 -0.46
N GLU A 76 13.21 -22.91 0.29
CA GLU A 76 14.53 -23.52 0.35
C GLU A 76 14.49 -24.96 0.87
N GLY A 77 13.63 -25.24 1.85
CA GLY A 77 13.43 -26.59 2.39
C GLY A 77 12.81 -27.58 1.39
N LEU A 78 12.05 -27.10 0.40
CA LEU A 78 11.39 -27.93 -0.61
C LEU A 78 12.28 -28.25 -1.83
N VAL A 79 13.38 -27.51 -2.02
CA VAL A 79 14.32 -27.70 -3.13
C VAL A 79 15.40 -28.75 -2.79
N ARG A 80 15.36 -29.33 -1.58
CA ARG A 80 16.23 -30.42 -1.13
C ARG A 80 15.58 -31.79 -1.34
#